data_AF-A0A1D8S5L0-F1
#
_entry.id   AF-A0A1D8S5L0-F1
#
_cell.length_a   1.000
_cell.length_b   1.000
_cell.length_c   1.000
_cell.angle_alpha   90.00
_cell.angle_beta   90.00
_cell.angle_gamma   90.00
#
_symmetry.space_group_name_H-M   'P 1'
#
loop_
_entity.id
_entity.type
_entity.pdbx_description
1 polymer ?
#
loop_
_entity_poly.entity_id
_entity_poly.type
_entity_poly.pdbx_seq_one_letter_code
_entity_poly.pdbx_strand_id
1 'polypeptide(L)'
;MAVARELTAFQKNILTVLAEQPRYGLAIKRELESYYDDEVNHGRLYPNLDDLVSEGFVEKSALDKRTNEYALTDAGMEAVKDDLTWSLEHFVTDSERAELVDAIVDEA
;
A
#
# COMPACT_ATOMS: atom_id res chain seq x y z
N MET A 1 12.50 -15.03 3.49
CA MET A 1 11.23 -14.41 3.09
C MET A 1 10.92 -13.36 4.11
N ALA A 2 10.89 -12.09 3.71
CA ALA A 2 10.44 -11.02 4.60
C ALA A 2 8.99 -11.32 5.00
N VAL A 3 8.71 -11.28 6.29
CA VAL A 3 7.33 -11.46 6.78
C VAL A 3 6.65 -10.12 6.55
N ALA A 4 5.55 -10.06 5.78
CA ALA A 4 4.80 -8.83 5.51
C ALA A 4 4.47 -7.99 6.79
N ARG A 5 4.47 -8.64 7.96
CA ARG A 5 4.27 -8.02 9.28
C ARG A 5 5.41 -7.08 9.72
N GLU A 6 6.59 -7.16 9.11
CA GLU A 6 7.75 -6.29 9.42
C GLU A 6 7.76 -5.01 8.57
N LEU A 7 6.85 -4.88 7.61
CA LEU A 7 6.72 -3.68 6.78
C LEU A 7 6.37 -2.46 7.65
N THR A 8 7.07 -1.36 7.39
CA THR A 8 6.76 -0.07 8.03
C THR A 8 5.38 0.41 7.60
N ALA A 9 4.75 1.27 8.41
CA ALA A 9 3.47 1.90 8.04
C ALA A 9 3.55 2.62 6.67
N PHE A 10 4.70 3.21 6.34
CA PHE A 10 4.90 3.87 5.06
C PHE A 10 4.94 2.89 3.89
N GLN A 11 5.59 1.73 4.05
CA GLN A 11 5.58 0.66 3.05
C GLN A 11 4.18 0.07 2.86
N LYS A 12 3.46 -0.18 3.95
CA LYS A 12 2.06 -0.64 3.90
C LYS A 12 1.18 0.34 3.13
N ASN A 13 1.34 1.64 3.37
CA ASN A 13 0.60 2.67 2.63
C ASN A 13 0.94 2.70 1.14
N ILE A 14 2.20 2.44 0.75
CA ILE A 14 2.56 2.25 -0.66
C ILE A 14 1.80 1.05 -1.25
N LEU A 15 1.76 -0.09 -0.53
CA LEU A 15 1.03 -1.27 -1.00
C LEU A 15 -0.48 -0.99 -1.14
N THR A 16 -1.09 -0.28 -0.19
CA THR A 16 -2.50 0.14 -0.25
C THR A 16 -2.77 1.00 -1.49
N VAL A 17 -1.91 1.97 -1.79
CA VAL A 17 -2.04 2.81 -3.00
C VAL A 17 -1.93 1.99 -4.29
N LEU A 18 -1.07 0.97 -4.30
CA LEU A 18 -0.88 0.08 -5.44
C LEU A 18 -1.96 -1.02 -5.56
N ALA A 19 -2.73 -1.27 -4.50
CA ALA A 19 -3.81 -2.25 -4.50
C ALA A 19 -4.98 -1.84 -5.40
N GLU A 20 -5.17 -0.54 -5.63
CA GLU A 20 -6.17 -0.01 -6.55
C GLU A 20 -5.81 -0.34 -8.01
N GLN A 21 -4.57 -0.04 -8.41
CA GLN A 21 -4.05 -0.29 -9.76
C GLN A 21 -2.54 -0.03 -9.83
N PRO A 22 -1.84 -0.54 -10.87
CA PRO A 22 -0.46 -0.15 -11.16
C PRO A 22 -0.32 1.37 -11.35
N ARG A 23 0.75 1.96 -10.80
CA ARG A 23 0.98 3.41 -10.83
C ARG A 23 2.45 3.75 -11.07
N TYR A 24 2.70 4.87 -11.73
CA TYR A 24 4.04 5.46 -11.80
C TYR A 24 4.46 6.05 -10.45
N GLY A 25 5.76 6.07 -10.16
CA GLY A 25 6.29 6.59 -8.89
C GLY A 25 5.79 7.99 -8.52
N LEU A 26 5.61 8.89 -9.50
CA LEU A 26 5.05 10.23 -9.26
C LEU A 26 3.56 10.20 -8.87
N ALA A 27 2.78 9.27 -9.41
CA ALA A 27 1.38 9.10 -9.04
C ALA A 27 1.27 8.56 -7.61
N ILE A 28 2.10 7.57 -7.24
CA ILE A 28 2.19 7.04 -5.87
C ILE A 28 2.54 8.16 -4.89
N LYS A 29 3.54 8.99 -5.23
CA LYS A 29 3.92 10.16 -4.42
C LYS A 29 2.72 11.07 -4.14
N ARG A 30 1.97 11.44 -5.17
CA ARG A 30 0.82 12.36 -5.03
C ARG A 30 -0.29 11.80 -4.15
N GLU A 31 -0.58 10.50 -4.26
CA GLU A 31 -1.57 9.86 -3.37
C GLU A 31 -1.10 9.89 -1.92
N LEU A 32 0.18 9.56 -1.67
CA LEU A 32 0.73 9.60 -0.32
C LEU A 32 0.79 11.03 0.25
N GLU A 33 1.09 12.03 -0.58
CA GLU A 33 1.05 13.44 -0.18
C GLU A 33 -0.37 13.88 0.18
N SER A 34 -1.36 13.47 -0.61
CA SER A 34 -2.77 13.71 -0.30
C SER A 34 -3.21 13.01 0.97
N TYR A 35 -2.74 11.77 1.21
CA TYR A 35 -3.08 11.00 2.39
C TYR A 35 -2.45 11.57 3.67
N TYR A 36 -1.20 12.02 3.61
CA TYR A 36 -0.50 12.59 4.77
C TYR A 36 -0.76 14.10 4.97
N ASP A 37 -1.42 14.76 4.02
CA ASP A 37 -1.56 16.22 3.97
C ASP A 37 -0.20 16.94 4.13
N ASP A 38 0.86 16.35 3.54
CA ASP A 38 2.24 16.82 3.66
C ASP A 38 3.11 16.34 2.49
N GLU A 39 4.28 16.96 2.31
CA GLU A 39 5.24 16.59 1.26
C GLU A 39 5.91 15.24 1.54
N VAL A 40 5.90 14.35 0.54
CA VAL A 40 6.58 13.06 0.61
C VAL A 40 7.92 13.14 -0.10
N ASN A 41 9.00 13.22 0.68
CA ASN A 41 10.36 13.31 0.14
C ASN A 41 10.68 12.15 -0.83
N HIS A 42 11.28 12.49 -1.98
CA HIS A 42 11.73 11.50 -2.99
C HIS A 42 12.68 10.45 -2.38
N GLY A 43 13.62 10.90 -1.54
CA GLY A 43 14.56 10.02 -0.83
C GLY A 43 13.92 9.15 0.25
N ARG A 44 12.63 9.33 0.54
CA ARG A 44 11.83 8.40 1.37
C ARG A 44 11.08 7.42 0.48
N LEU A 45 10.39 7.90 -0.56
CA LEU A 45 9.55 7.06 -1.42
C LEU A 45 10.34 5.98 -2.17
N TYR A 46 11.38 6.38 -2.92
CA TYR A 46 12.03 5.46 -3.85
C TYR A 46 12.83 4.35 -3.17
N PRO A 47 13.57 4.60 -2.06
CA PRO A 47 14.17 3.50 -1.31
C PRO A 47 13.14 2.49 -0.81
N ASN A 48 11.99 2.94 -0.31
CA ASN A 48 10.93 2.03 0.13
C ASN A 48 10.31 1.23 -1.03
N LEU A 49 10.17 1.84 -2.23
CA LEU A 49 9.75 1.11 -3.43
C LEU A 49 10.79 0.06 -3.85
N ASP A 50 12.07 0.40 -3.82
CA ASP A 50 13.13 -0.54 -4.17
C ASP A 50 13.23 -1.69 -3.15
N ASP A 51 13.01 -1.42 -1.85
CA ASP A 51 12.92 -2.45 -0.80
C ASP A 51 11.73 -3.39 -1.06
N LEU A 52 10.54 -2.84 -1.31
CA LEU A 52 9.33 -3.64 -1.61
C LEU A 52 9.49 -4.49 -2.88
N VAL A 53 10.24 -4.00 -3.87
CA VAL A 53 10.59 -4.77 -5.07
C VAL A 53 11.57 -5.90 -4.73
N SER A 54 12.61 -5.60 -3.96
CA SER A 54 13.60 -6.58 -3.52
C SER A 54 12.97 -7.70 -2.67
N GLU A 55 11.99 -7.36 -1.85
CA GLU A 55 11.23 -8.29 -1.01
C GLU A 55 10.15 -9.07 -1.78
N GLY A 56 9.85 -8.68 -3.02
CA GLY A 56 8.92 -9.39 -3.91
C GLY A 56 7.45 -9.03 -3.72
N PHE A 57 7.14 -7.96 -2.99
CA PHE A 57 5.77 -7.45 -2.83
C PHE A 57 5.32 -6.57 -4.01
N VAL A 58 6.28 -5.96 -4.71
CA VAL A 58 6.04 -5.06 -5.83
C VAL A 58 6.87 -5.50 -7.03
N GLU A 59 6.28 -5.47 -8.21
CA GLU A 59 7.00 -5.57 -9.48
C GLU A 59 7.23 -4.17 -10.05
N LYS A 60 8.42 -3.99 -10.65
CA LYS A 60 8.83 -2.75 -11.31
C LYS A 60 9.04 -3.00 -12.79
N SER A 61 8.26 -2.32 -13.63
CA SER A 61 8.42 -2.36 -15.08
C SER A 61 8.89 -0.99 -15.60
N ALA A 62 9.74 -0.99 -16.61
CA ALA A 62 10.20 0.24 -17.25
C ALA A 62 9.29 0.57 -18.44
N LEU A 63 8.58 1.69 -18.37
CA LEU A 63 7.81 2.22 -19.50
C LEU A 63 8.74 2.89 -20.51
N ASP A 64 9.72 3.65 -20.00
CA ASP A 64 10.76 4.31 -20.77
C ASP A 64 12.06 4.42 -19.96
N LYS A 65 13.05 5.18 -20.44
CA LYS A 65 14.37 5.35 -19.79
C LYS A 65 14.32 6.05 -18.42
N ARG A 66 13.20 6.67 -18.06
CA ARG A 66 13.02 7.55 -16.88
C ARG A 66 11.77 7.22 -16.08
N THR A 67 10.78 6.57 -16.69
CA THR A 67 9.48 6.27 -16.08
C THR A 67 9.40 4.79 -15.74
N ASN A 68 9.34 4.50 -14.44
CA ASN A 68 9.01 3.16 -13.93
C ASN A 68 7.55 3.13 -13.49
N GLU A 69 6.87 2.04 -13.82
CA GLU A 69 5.58 1.64 -13.29
C GLU A 69 5.79 0.58 -12.21
N TYR A 70 4.97 0.64 -11.17
CA TYR A 70 4.99 -0.28 -10.05
C TYR A 70 3.62 -0.93 -9.91
N ALA A 71 3.60 -2.24 -9.69
CA ALA A 71 2.39 -3.04 -9.52
C ALA A 71 2.57 -3.99 -8.33
N LEU A 72 1.48 -4.32 -7.62
CA LEU A 72 1.54 -5.38 -6.63
C LEU A 72 1.78 -6.73 -7.31
N THR A 73 2.56 -7.57 -6.65
CA THR A 73 2.56 -9.02 -6.91
C THR A 73 1.41 -9.68 -6.14
N ASP A 74 1.19 -10.98 -6.37
CA ASP A 74 0.28 -11.77 -5.55
C ASP A 74 0.67 -11.72 -4.05
N ALA A 75 1.97 -11.72 -3.74
CA ALA A 75 2.46 -11.60 -2.38
C ALA A 75 2.18 -10.20 -1.79
N GLY A 76 2.29 -9.15 -2.60
CA GLY A 76 1.92 -7.80 -2.22
C GLY A 76 0.43 -7.66 -1.93
N MET A 77 -0.43 -8.28 -2.75
CA MET A 77 -1.87 -8.30 -2.54
C MET A 77 -2.25 -9.04 -1.25
N GLU A 78 -1.64 -10.21 -1.00
CA GLU A 78 -1.90 -10.93 0.26
C GLU A 78 -1.40 -10.13 1.47
N ALA A 79 -0.28 -9.40 1.36
CA ALA A 79 0.20 -8.53 2.43
C ALA A 79 -0.80 -7.40 2.79
N VAL A 80 -1.45 -6.79 1.79
CA VAL A 80 -2.51 -5.79 2.02
C VAL A 80 -3.71 -6.43 2.71
N LYS A 81 -4.15 -7.58 2.21
CA LYS A 81 -5.29 -8.31 2.78
C LYS A 81 -5.03 -8.76 4.22
N ASP A 82 -3.82 -9.22 4.52
CA ASP A 82 -3.40 -9.61 5.88
C ASP A 82 -3.45 -8.42 6.85
N ASP A 83 -2.99 -7.23 6.41
CA ASP A 83 -3.01 -6.02 7.23
C ASP A 83 -4.44 -5.52 7.50
N LEU A 84 -5.31 -5.55 6.48
CA LEU A 84 -6.73 -5.26 6.62
C LEU A 84 -7.42 -6.27 7.55
N THR A 85 -7.16 -7.56 7.36
CA THR A 85 -7.75 -8.62 8.18
C THR A 85 -7.36 -8.44 9.64
N TRP A 86 -6.07 -8.25 9.93
CA TRP A 86 -5.59 -8.03 11.28
C TRP A 86 -6.22 -6.77 11.91
N SER A 87 -6.30 -5.67 11.16
CA SER A 87 -6.91 -4.42 11.64
C SER A 87 -8.39 -4.60 11.96
N LEU A 88 -9.14 -5.28 11.08
CA LEU A 88 -10.57 -5.55 11.25
C LEU A 88 -10.83 -6.52 12.42
N GLU A 89 -10.02 -7.58 12.57
CA GLU A 89 -10.12 -8.52 13.71
C GLU A 89 -9.98 -7.82 15.06
N HIS A 90 -9.20 -6.73 15.14
CA HIS A 90 -9.00 -5.97 16.38
C HIS A 90 -9.97 -4.80 16.51
N PHE A 91 -10.51 -4.29 15.40
CA PHE A 91 -11.47 -3.19 15.41
C PHE A 91 -12.91 -3.66 15.65
N VAL A 92 -13.35 -4.68 14.91
CA VAL A 92 -14.73 -5.21 14.92
C VAL A 92 -14.94 -6.12 16.14
N THR A 93 -15.12 -5.49 17.30
CA THR A 93 -15.28 -6.17 18.58
C THR A 93 -16.73 -6.42 18.99
N ASP A 94 -17.67 -5.81 18.28
CA ASP A 94 -19.11 -5.82 18.57
C ASP A 94 -19.90 -5.45 17.29
N SER A 95 -21.24 -5.55 17.37
CA SER A 95 -22.12 -5.29 16.23
C SER A 95 -22.16 -3.83 15.81
N GLU A 96 -22.00 -2.88 16.74
CA GLU A 96 -21.99 -1.44 16.42
C GLU A 96 -20.77 -1.11 15.55
N ARG A 97 -19.60 -1.67 15.89
CA ARG A 97 -18.38 -1.50 15.07
C ARG A 97 -18.41 -2.29 13.77
N ALA A 98 -19.14 -3.40 13.70
CA ALA A 98 -19.37 -4.11 12.44
C ALA A 98 -20.18 -3.23 11.46
N GLU A 99 -21.25 -2.60 11.95
CA GLU A 99 -22.07 -1.68 11.14
C GLU A 99 -21.25 -0.47 10.63
N LEU A 100 -20.28 0.03 11.41
CA LEU A 100 -19.36 1.07 10.93
C LEU A 100 -18.50 0.61 9.76
N VAL A 101 -17.98 -0.62 9.80
CA VAL A 101 -17.17 -1.16 8.70
C VAL A 101 -18.05 -1.38 7.46
N ASP A 102 -19.25 -1.92 7.64
CA ASP A 102 -20.20 -2.12 6.54
C ASP A 102 -20.53 -0.78 5.86
N ALA A 103 -20.77 0.28 6.64
CA ALA A 103 -21.00 1.63 6.11
C ALA A 103 -19.81 2.18 5.32
N ILE A 104 -18.58 1.96 5.79
CA ILE A 104 -17.35 2.37 5.07
C ILE A 104 -17.25 1.63 3.73
N VAL A 105 -17.54 0.33 3.70
CA VAL A 105 -17.48 -0.49 2.48
C VAL A 105 -18.56 -0.06 1.48
N ASP A 106 -19.75 0.32 1.93
CA ASP A 106 -20.83 0.81 1.07
C ASP A 106 -20.55 2.19 0.45
N GLU A 107 -19.68 3.00 1.09
CA GLU A 107 -19.31 4.35 0.62
C GLU A 107 -18.06 4.38 -0.29
N ALA A 108 -17.27 3.31 -0.30
CA ALA A 108 -16.00 3.19 -1.04
C ALA A 108 -16.19 2.84 -2.53
#